data_AF-A0A2X3F8H9-F1
#
_entry.id   AF-A0A2X3F8H9-F1
#
_cell.length_a   1.000
_cell.length_b   1.000
_cell.length_c   1.000
_cell.angle_alpha   90.00
_cell.angle_beta   90.00
_cell.angle_gamma   90.00
#
_symmetry.space_group_name_H-M   'P 1'
#
loop_
_entity.id
_entity.type
_entity.pdbx_description
1 polymer ?
#
loop_
_entity_poly.entity_id
_entity_poly.type
_entity_poly.pdbx_seq_one_letter_code
_entity_poly.pdbx_strand_id
1 'polypeptide(L)'
;MCGRFAQAQSREEYLAHLVEAAERDIAWDPAPIGRYNVAPGTKVLLLNERDEQLHLDAVYWGYAPGWWDKPPLINARVETAGLQQDVQAAVGARTGDLLRRRLV
;
A
#
# COMPACT_ATOMS: atom_id res chain seq x y z
N MET A 1 16.10 -4.09 -0.84
CA MET A 1 15.05 -4.50 0.12
C MET A 1 14.96 -3.40 1.18
N CYS A 2 13.79 -2.83 1.42
CA CYS A 2 13.62 -1.69 2.31
C CYS A 2 12.89 -2.13 3.59
N GLY A 3 13.41 -1.73 4.76
CA GLY A 3 12.85 -2.09 6.06
C GLY A 3 12.21 -0.93 6.81
N ARG A 4 12.40 0.31 6.35
CA ARG A 4 11.91 1.57 6.96
C ARG A 4 11.65 2.59 5.86
N PHE A 5 10.69 3.49 6.06
CA PHE A 5 10.44 4.63 5.16
C PHE A 5 9.78 5.80 5.90
N ALA A 6 9.61 6.93 5.20
CA ALA A 6 8.90 8.11 5.72
C ALA A 6 7.59 8.34 4.95
N GLN A 7 6.52 8.61 5.68
CA GLN A 7 5.22 9.08 5.19
C GLN A 7 4.87 10.34 6.01
N ALA A 8 5.45 11.46 5.60
CA ALA A 8 5.51 12.67 6.43
C ALA A 8 4.56 13.78 5.96
N GLN A 9 4.31 13.86 4.66
CA GLN A 9 3.50 14.93 4.04
C GLN A 9 2.00 14.73 4.28
N SER A 10 1.20 15.72 3.91
CA SER A 10 -0.26 15.62 3.90
C SER A 10 -0.76 14.63 2.85
N ARG A 11 -2.00 14.16 2.99
CA ARG A 11 -2.62 13.26 2.00
C ARG A 11 -2.72 13.93 0.64
N GLU A 12 -3.10 15.21 0.63
CA GLU A 12 -3.28 15.97 -0.60
C GLU A 12 -1.97 16.17 -1.36
N GLU A 13 -0.83 16.35 -0.67
CA GLU A 13 0.47 16.41 -1.34
C GLU A 13 0.79 15.12 -2.10
N TYR A 14 0.53 13.95 -1.50
CA TYR A 14 0.73 12.68 -2.20
C TYR A 14 -0.26 12.49 -3.37
N LEU A 15 -1.54 12.83 -3.14
CA LEU A 15 -2.60 12.66 -4.15
C LEU A 15 -2.43 13.61 -5.34
N ALA A 16 -1.88 14.82 -5.14
CA ALA A 16 -1.64 15.79 -6.20
C ALA A 16 -0.67 15.29 -7.28
N HIS A 17 0.13 14.26 -6.99
CA HIS A 17 1.06 13.66 -7.95
C HIS A 17 0.42 12.58 -8.84
N LEU A 18 -0.83 12.19 -8.60
CA LEU A 18 -1.56 11.22 -9.40
C LEU A 18 -2.38 11.99 -10.46
N VAL A 19 -2.08 11.76 -11.75
CA VAL A 19 -2.71 12.48 -12.88
C VAL A 19 -4.16 12.02 -13.07
N GLU A 20 -5.08 12.99 -13.08
CA GLU A 20 -6.54 12.91 -13.26
C GLU A 20 -7.27 11.83 -12.44
N ALA A 21 -7.85 12.30 -11.35
CA ALA A 21 -8.51 11.54 -10.31
C ALA A 21 -9.62 10.65 -10.86
N ALA A 22 -9.40 9.33 -10.81
CA ALA A 22 -10.49 8.43 -10.48
C ALA A 22 -11.25 9.01 -9.28
N GLU A 23 -12.57 8.83 -9.24
CA GLU A 23 -13.36 9.28 -8.10
C GLU A 23 -12.69 8.82 -6.79
N ARG A 24 -12.63 9.69 -5.79
CA ARG A 24 -11.93 9.37 -4.54
C ARG A 24 -12.91 9.34 -3.39
N ASP A 25 -12.97 8.22 -2.70
CA ASP A 25 -13.61 8.11 -1.39
C ASP A 25 -12.56 8.35 -0.30
N ILE A 26 -11.97 9.55 -0.33
CA ILE A 26 -10.94 9.98 0.60
C ILE A 26 -11.33 11.36 1.11
N ALA A 27 -11.63 11.44 2.41
CA ALA A 27 -11.92 12.70 3.06
C ALA A 27 -10.72 13.65 2.98
N TRP A 28 -11.00 14.90 2.62
CA TRP A 28 -10.00 15.96 2.60
C TRP A 28 -9.42 16.17 4.00
N ASP A 29 -8.09 16.12 4.09
CA ASP A 29 -7.35 16.30 5.33
C ASP A 29 -6.00 16.95 5.02
N PRO A 30 -5.81 18.25 5.37
CA PRO A 30 -4.58 18.96 5.09
C PRO A 30 -3.48 18.63 6.12
N ALA A 31 -3.80 17.89 7.19
CA ALA A 31 -2.84 17.60 8.23
C ALA A 31 -1.72 16.69 7.68
N PRO A 32 -0.45 16.97 8.03
CA PRO A 32 0.65 16.07 7.71
C PRO A 32 0.45 14.71 8.38
N ILE A 33 0.79 13.63 7.68
CA ILE A 33 0.81 12.29 8.29
C ILE A 33 1.92 12.21 9.35
N GLY A 34 3.03 12.93 9.17
CA GLY A 34 4.03 13.16 10.21
C GLY A 34 4.84 11.94 10.65
N ARG A 35 4.87 10.86 9.85
CA ARG A 35 5.59 9.62 10.20
C ARG A 35 6.94 9.55 9.50
N TYR A 36 7.99 9.97 10.17
CA TYR A 36 9.36 10.03 9.60
C TYR A 36 10.13 8.70 9.63
N ASN A 37 9.59 7.69 10.32
CA ASN A 37 10.27 6.43 10.56
C ASN A 37 9.25 5.29 10.72
N VAL A 38 8.55 4.99 9.63
CA VAL A 38 7.59 3.90 9.56
C VAL A 38 8.33 2.56 9.63
N ALA A 39 7.93 1.72 10.59
CA ALA A 39 8.52 0.41 10.82
C ALA A 39 7.55 -0.72 10.41
N PRO A 40 8.07 -1.92 10.10
CA PRO A 40 7.25 -3.09 9.83
C PRO A 40 6.43 -3.47 11.06
N GLY A 41 5.30 -4.14 10.83
CA GLY A 41 4.37 -4.49 11.90
C GLY A 41 3.48 -3.33 12.37
N THR A 42 3.59 -2.16 11.75
CA THR A 42 2.66 -1.04 11.99
C THR A 42 1.60 -0.97 10.90
N LYS A 43 0.46 -0.32 11.18
CA LYS A 43 -0.48 0.08 10.13
C LYS A 43 0.07 1.27 9.35
N VAL A 44 -0.02 1.24 8.04
CA VAL A 44 0.46 2.27 7.11
C VAL A 44 -0.68 2.68 6.19
N LEU A 45 -0.75 3.96 5.83
CA LEU A 45 -1.75 4.42 4.87
C LEU A 45 -1.34 3.92 3.48
N LEU A 46 -2.17 3.07 2.90
CA LEU A 46 -1.96 2.45 1.60
C LEU A 46 -3.07 2.91 0.65
N LEU A 47 -2.65 3.51 -0.46
CA LEU A 47 -3.55 3.86 -1.55
C LEU A 47 -3.89 2.60 -2.35
N ASN A 48 -5.17 2.41 -2.65
CA ASN A 48 -5.65 1.33 -3.51
C ASN A 48 -6.89 1.78 -4.27
N GLU A 49 -7.25 1.03 -5.31
CA GLU A 49 -8.46 1.25 -6.09
C GLU A 49 -9.46 0.12 -5.82
N ARG A 50 -10.73 0.48 -5.58
CA ARG A 50 -11.86 -0.45 -5.42
C ARG A 50 -13.10 0.23 -5.95
N ASP A 51 -13.91 -0.49 -6.72
CA ASP A 51 -15.14 0.02 -7.32
C ASP A 51 -14.89 1.31 -8.14
N GLU A 52 -13.81 1.33 -8.92
CA GLU A 52 -13.35 2.48 -9.73
C GLU A 52 -13.03 3.75 -8.92
N GLN A 53 -12.95 3.63 -7.59
CA GLN A 53 -12.63 4.72 -6.69
C GLN A 53 -11.30 4.50 -5.98
N LEU A 54 -10.58 5.59 -5.73
CA LEU A 54 -9.39 5.58 -4.89
C LEU A 54 -9.79 5.57 -3.41
N HIS A 55 -9.15 4.68 -2.66
CA HIS A 55 -9.29 4.50 -1.22
C HIS A 55 -7.94 4.63 -0.52
N LEU A 56 -7.97 5.13 0.72
CA LEU A 56 -6.76 5.24 1.55
C LEU A 56 -6.99 4.56 2.90
N ASP A 57 -6.41 3.37 3.07
CA ASP A 57 -6.66 2.53 4.23
C ASP A 57 -5.42 2.36 5.11
N ALA A 58 -5.64 2.28 6.42
CA ALA A 58 -4.60 1.91 7.38
C ALA A 58 -4.38 0.38 7.39
N VAL A 59 -3.43 -0.10 6.58
CA VAL A 59 -3.16 -1.53 6.37
C VAL A 59 -1.91 -1.98 7.14
N TYR A 60 -1.95 -3.16 7.75
CA TYR A 60 -0.78 -3.75 8.41
C TYR A 60 0.36 -4.02 7.41
N TRP A 61 1.54 -3.47 7.68
CA TRP A 61 2.75 -3.76 6.89
C TRP A 61 3.40 -5.05 7.35
N GLY A 62 2.93 -6.14 6.77
CA GLY A 62 3.44 -7.49 6.93
C GLY A 62 2.46 -8.51 6.34
N TYR A 63 2.97 -9.67 5.97
CA TYR A 63 2.20 -10.76 5.39
C TYR A 63 2.58 -12.09 6.04
N ALA A 64 1.62 -12.73 6.70
CA ALA A 64 1.75 -14.05 7.32
C ALA A 64 0.41 -14.78 7.23
N PRO A 65 0.19 -15.59 6.19
CA PRO A 65 -0.96 -16.49 6.10
C PRO A 65 -1.05 -17.44 7.29
N GLY A 66 -2.22 -18.03 7.53
CA GLY A 66 -2.41 -18.94 8.67
C GLY A 66 -1.51 -20.19 8.66
N TRP A 67 -0.98 -20.57 7.49
CA TRP A 67 -0.03 -21.68 7.34
C TRP A 67 1.44 -21.25 7.45
N TRP A 68 1.72 -19.94 7.56
CA TRP A 68 3.08 -19.40 7.66
C TRP A 68 3.51 -19.29 9.12
N ASP A 69 4.55 -20.03 9.49
CA ASP A 69 5.04 -20.20 10.87
C ASP A 69 6.28 -19.35 11.20
N LYS A 70 6.65 -18.43 10.31
CA LYS A 70 7.81 -17.54 10.45
C LYS A 70 7.36 -16.09 10.68
N PRO A 71 8.28 -15.18 11.07
CA PRO A 71 7.95 -13.76 11.11
C PRO A 71 7.34 -13.26 9.78
N PRO A 72 6.40 -12.29 9.84
CA PRO A 72 5.72 -11.80 8.65
C PRO A 72 6.68 -11.26 7.59
N LEU A 73 6.42 -11.61 6.34
CA LEU A 73 7.15 -11.06 5.19
C LEU A 73 6.75 -9.59 4.98
N ILE A 74 7.73 -8.75 4.65
CA ILE A 74 7.53 -7.30 4.52
C ILE A 74 7.88 -6.77 3.11
N ASN A 75 8.47 -7.62 2.27
CA ASN A 75 8.89 -7.33 0.91
C ASN A 75 8.60 -8.56 0.02
N ALA A 76 8.27 -8.33 -1.24
CA ALA A 76 8.22 -9.36 -2.27
C ALA A 76 9.22 -9.02 -3.39
N ARG A 77 9.94 -10.01 -3.91
CA ARG A 77 10.86 -9.82 -5.04
C ARG A 77 10.06 -9.72 -6.34
N VAL A 78 10.28 -8.67 -7.12
CA VAL A 78 9.50 -8.39 -8.33
C VAL A 78 9.63 -9.52 -9.36
N GLU A 79 10.79 -10.17 -9.41
CA GLU A 79 11.12 -11.23 -10.35
C GLU A 79 10.31 -12.51 -10.10
N THR A 80 9.83 -12.72 -8.88
CA THR A 80 9.13 -13.95 -8.48
C THR A 80 7.73 -13.71 -7.89
N ALA A 81 7.38 -12.46 -7.56
CA ALA A 81 6.10 -12.12 -6.94
C ALA A 81 4.90 -12.55 -7.78
N GLY A 82 4.99 -12.44 -9.11
CA GLY A 82 3.95 -12.90 -10.04
C GLY A 82 3.88 -14.42 -10.24
N LEU A 83 4.80 -15.19 -9.65
CA LEU A 83 4.79 -16.65 -9.71
C LEU A 83 4.29 -17.29 -8.41
N GLN A 84 4.29 -16.52 -7.31
CA GLN A 84 3.91 -17.02 -6.00
C GLN A 84 2.41 -16.74 -5.77
N GLN A 85 1.61 -17.81 -5.79
CA GLN A 85 0.14 -17.74 -5.71
C GLN A 85 -0.34 -16.96 -4.48
N ASP A 86 0.32 -17.10 -3.33
CA ASP A 86 -0.03 -16.38 -2.11
C ASP A 86 0.26 -14.87 -2.19
N VAL A 87 1.34 -14.49 -2.87
CA VAL A 87 1.67 -13.07 -3.12
C VAL A 87 0.68 -12.49 -4.11
N GLN A 88 0.31 -13.24 -5.15
CA GLN A 88 -0.73 -12.81 -6.08
C GLN A 88 -2.09 -12.64 -5.39
N ALA A 89 -2.47 -13.57 -4.51
CA ALA A 89 -3.70 -13.45 -3.72
C ALA A 89 -3.66 -12.22 -2.81
N ALA A 90 -2.52 -11.94 -2.16
CA ALA A 90 -2.34 -10.77 -1.31
C ALA A 90 -2.37 -9.44 -2.09
N VAL A 91 -1.83 -9.42 -3.30
CA VAL A 91 -1.86 -8.25 -4.20
C VAL A 91 -3.26 -8.06 -4.77
N GLY A 92 -3.91 -9.11 -5.28
CA GLY A 92 -5.24 -9.05 -5.88
C GLY A 92 -6.35 -8.72 -4.88
N ALA A 93 -6.27 -9.21 -3.64
CA ALA A 93 -7.22 -8.84 -2.59
C ALA A 93 -7.11 -7.38 -2.13
N ARG A 94 -6.02 -6.69 -2.48
CA ARG A 94 -5.73 -5.30 -2.07
C ARG A 94 -5.71 -4.31 -3.23
N THR A 95 -5.93 -4.79 -4.44
CA THR A 95 -5.94 -3.98 -5.66
C THR A 95 -7.14 -4.40 -6.47
N GLY A 96 -8.25 -3.68 -6.38
CA GLY A 96 -9.23 -3.70 -7.46
C GLY A 96 -8.55 -3.14 -8.70
N ASP A 97 -8.36 -3.98 -9.70
CA ASP A 97 -8.02 -3.75 -11.11
C ASP A 97 -7.09 -2.61 -11.60
N LEU A 98 -6.26 -1.96 -10.75
CA LEU A 98 -5.30 -0.98 -11.26
C LEU A 98 -3.96 -0.91 -10.51
N LEU A 99 -3.14 -1.96 -10.66
CA LEU A 99 -1.68 -1.83 -10.54
C LEU A 99 -0.96 -2.50 -11.72
N ARG A 100 -1.04 -1.84 -12.88
CA ARG A 100 -0.03 -1.99 -13.95
C ARG A 100 0.82 -0.74 -14.20
N ARG A 101 0.69 0.32 -13.41
CA ARG A 101 1.49 1.54 -13.62
C ARG A 101 2.03 2.11 -12.31
N ARG A 102 3.35 1.96 -12.16
CA ARG A 102 4.29 2.82 -11.42
C ARG A 102 3.77 3.47 -10.14
N LEU A 103 4.19 2.92 -9.01
CA LEU A 103 4.90 3.72 -8.01
C LEU A 103 6.07 2.88 -7.47
N VAL A 104 7.25 3.47 -7.56
CA VAL A 104 8.51 2.99 -6.95
C VAL A 104 8.42 3.20 -5.46
#